data_AF-A0A8D8ZG42-F1
#
_entry.id   AF-A0A8D8ZG42-F1
#
_cell.length_a   1.000
_cell.length_b   1.000
_cell.length_c   1.000
_cell.angle_alpha   90.00
_cell.angle_beta   90.00
_cell.angle_gamma   90.00
#
_symmetry.space_group_name_H-M   'P 1'
#
loop_
_entity.id
_entity.type
_entity.pdbx_description
1 polymer ?
#
loop_
_entity_poly.entity_id
_entity_poly.type
_entity_poly.pdbx_seq_one_letter_code
_entity_poly.pdbx_strand_id
1 'polypeptide(L)'
;CWAFGAVEAMSDRVCIASEGKKIVRVSADDLVSCCDGCGSCDGGNSEFAWNYWVEHGIVSGGDYGSNEGCRPYEFPPCEHHMNGTRPPCNPIYSKTPECVRQCQNKKYDVPYKQDLSLGEKAYRVSSNENAIMKEIYTHG
;
A
#
# COMPACT_ATOMS: atom_id res chain seq x y z
N CYS A 1 3.95 3.23 -8.26
CA CYS A 1 3.11 4.37 -7.84
C CYS A 1 1.65 3.96 -7.57
N TRP A 2 0.99 3.22 -8.47
CA TRP A 2 -0.43 2.81 -8.30
C TRP A 2 -0.72 2.14 -6.95
N ALA A 3 0.17 1.26 -6.49
CA ALA A 3 0.06 0.57 -5.21
C ALA A 3 0.26 1.52 -4.02
N PHE A 4 1.27 2.40 -4.08
CA PHE A 4 1.57 3.39 -3.05
C PHE A 4 0.38 4.30 -2.77
N GLY A 5 -0.16 4.97 -3.79
CA GLY A 5 -1.30 5.87 -3.59
C GLY A 5 -2.56 5.16 -3.06
N ALA A 6 -2.71 3.85 -3.35
CA ALA A 6 -3.77 3.05 -2.77
C ALA A 6 -3.53 2.77 -1.27
N VAL A 7 -2.38 2.18 -0.91
CA VAL A 7 -2.11 1.77 0.48
C VAL A 7 -1.89 2.95 1.43
N GLU A 8 -1.40 4.08 0.94
CA GLU A 8 -1.30 5.34 1.70
C GLU A 8 -2.71 5.79 2.11
N ALA A 9 -3.62 5.93 1.14
CA ALA A 9 -5.01 6.32 1.41
C ALA A 9 -5.76 5.27 2.25
N MET A 10 -5.52 3.97 2.03
CA MET A 10 -6.12 2.91 2.86
C MET A 10 -5.66 3.02 4.31
N SER A 11 -4.38 3.30 4.56
CA SER A 11 -3.83 3.50 5.90
C SER A 11 -4.52 4.65 6.62
N ASP A 12 -4.67 5.79 5.94
CA ASP A 12 -5.36 6.97 6.46
C ASP A 12 -6.83 6.66 6.77
N ARG A 13 -7.52 6.00 5.82
CA ARG A 13 -8.94 5.66 5.96
C ARG A 13 -9.21 4.66 7.08
N VAL A 14 -8.31 3.72 7.35
CA VAL A 14 -8.41 2.83 8.53
C VAL A 14 -8.34 3.64 9.83
N CYS A 15 -7.44 4.62 9.91
CA CYS A 15 -7.32 5.50 11.07
C CYS A 15 -8.58 6.37 11.24
N ILE A 16 -9.01 7.05 10.19
CA ILE A 16 -10.17 7.96 10.21
C ILE A 16 -11.45 7.20 10.57
N ALA A 17 -11.75 6.10 9.87
CA ALA A 17 -12.98 5.33 10.09
C ALA A 17 -13.02 4.65 11.47
N SER A 18 -11.87 4.42 12.09
CA SER A 18 -11.79 3.87 13.45
C SER A 18 -11.73 4.93 14.54
N GLU A 19 -11.87 6.22 14.21
CA GLU A 19 -11.70 7.34 15.14
C GLU A 19 -10.33 7.29 15.85
N GLY A 20 -9.28 6.92 15.12
CA GLY A 20 -7.90 6.80 15.63
C GLY A 20 -7.62 5.56 16.46
N LYS A 21 -8.59 4.63 16.62
CA LYS A 21 -8.41 3.40 17.43
C LYS A 21 -7.56 2.35 16.72
N LYS A 22 -7.49 2.39 15.39
CA LYS A 22 -6.67 1.49 14.58
C LYS A 22 -5.71 2.32 13.73
N ILE A 23 -4.42 2.14 13.94
CA ILE A 23 -3.37 2.78 13.14
C ILE A 23 -2.57 1.65 12.50
N VAL A 24 -2.56 1.59 11.18
CA VAL A 24 -1.84 0.59 10.40
C VAL A 24 -1.18 1.28 9.22
N ARG A 25 0.05 0.88 8.90
CA ARG A 25 0.68 1.17 7.60
C ARG A 25 0.42 -0.01 6.70
N VAL A 26 -0.49 0.13 5.74
CA VAL A 26 -0.84 -0.93 4.80
C VAL A 26 0.33 -1.16 3.84
N SER A 27 0.74 -2.42 3.66
CA SER A 27 1.97 -2.77 2.94
C SER A 27 1.85 -2.56 1.44
N ALA A 28 2.65 -1.62 0.91
CA ALA A 28 2.84 -1.48 -0.53
C ALA A 28 3.48 -2.74 -1.14
N ASP A 29 4.36 -3.41 -0.39
CA ASP A 29 5.08 -4.62 -0.79
C ASP A 29 4.13 -5.80 -1.01
N ASP A 30 3.20 -6.00 -0.07
CA ASP A 30 2.19 -7.05 -0.16
C ASP A 30 1.24 -6.81 -1.32
N LEU A 31 0.74 -5.59 -1.50
CA LEU A 31 -0.16 -5.26 -2.61
C LEU A 31 0.53 -5.45 -3.97
N VAL A 32 1.73 -4.90 -4.17
CA VAL A 32 2.41 -4.94 -5.48
C VAL A 32 2.84 -6.36 -5.86
N SER A 33 3.14 -7.21 -4.88
CA SER A 33 3.60 -8.58 -5.13
C SER A 33 2.46 -9.60 -5.20
N CYS A 34 1.36 -9.42 -4.46
CA CYS A 34 0.33 -10.45 -4.29
C CYS A 34 -1.02 -10.18 -4.97
N CYS A 35 -1.28 -8.96 -5.46
CA CYS A 35 -2.50 -8.73 -6.22
C CYS A 35 -2.34 -9.19 -7.68
N ASP A 36 -2.76 -10.43 -7.94
CA ASP A 36 -2.89 -10.96 -9.29
C ASP A 36 -3.91 -10.13 -10.09
N GLY A 37 -3.44 -9.48 -11.15
CA GLY A 37 -4.29 -8.66 -12.04
C GLY A 37 -4.37 -7.17 -11.69
N CYS A 38 -3.82 -6.72 -10.56
CA CYS A 38 -3.71 -5.27 -10.29
C CYS A 38 -2.62 -4.61 -11.13
N GLY A 39 -1.48 -5.29 -11.34
CA GLY A 39 -0.31 -4.74 -11.98
C GLY A 39 0.99 -5.24 -11.35
N SER A 40 2.07 -4.51 -11.59
CA SER A 40 3.43 -4.85 -11.18
C SER A 40 4.26 -3.58 -10.95
N CYS A 41 5.58 -3.72 -10.79
CA CYS A 41 6.54 -2.61 -10.82
C CYS A 41 6.57 -1.86 -12.18
N ASP A 42 6.07 -2.48 -13.25
CA ASP A 42 5.99 -1.87 -14.59
C ASP A 42 4.73 -1.01 -14.79
N GLY A 43 3.84 -0.98 -13.80
CA GLY A 43 2.58 -0.23 -13.85
C GLY A 43 1.41 -1.06 -13.36
N GLY A 44 0.27 -0.41 -13.12
CA GLY A 44 -0.91 -1.08 -12.59
C GLY A 44 -2.11 -0.16 -12.46
N ASN A 45 -3.23 -0.74 -12.03
CA ASN A 45 -4.52 -0.09 -11.93
C ASN A 45 -4.93 0.07 -10.46
N SER A 46 -5.01 1.32 -10.00
CA SER A 46 -5.41 1.64 -8.63
C SER A 46 -6.81 1.13 -8.29
N GLU A 47 -7.75 1.06 -9.23
CA GLU A 47 -9.11 0.53 -8.95
C GLU A 47 -9.06 -0.93 -8.49
N PHE A 48 -8.25 -1.75 -9.16
CA PHE A 48 -8.10 -3.15 -8.78
C PHE A 48 -7.40 -3.30 -7.43
N ALA A 49 -6.53 -2.37 -7.04
CA ALA A 49 -5.95 -2.34 -5.70
C ALA A 49 -7.03 -2.20 -4.61
N TRP A 50 -7.99 -1.29 -4.81
CA TRP A 50 -9.10 -1.10 -3.87
C TRP A 50 -10.02 -2.34 -3.82
N ASN A 51 -10.32 -2.95 -4.96
CA ASN A 51 -11.09 -4.20 -4.99
C ASN A 51 -10.36 -5.32 -4.26
N TYR A 52 -9.06 -5.49 -4.51
CA TYR A 52 -8.24 -6.49 -3.83
C TYR A 52 -8.22 -6.29 -2.32
N TRP A 53 -8.09 -5.05 -1.84
CA TRP A 53 -8.14 -4.74 -0.42
C TRP A 53 -9.48 -5.12 0.24
N VAL A 54 -10.59 -4.99 -0.48
CA VAL A 54 -11.92 -5.41 0.01
C VAL A 54 -12.05 -6.94 0.02
N GLU A 55 -11.60 -7.61 -1.05
CA GLU A 55 -11.81 -9.05 -1.23
C GLU A 55 -10.83 -9.93 -0.45
N HIS A 56 -9.56 -9.52 -0.38
CA HIS A 56 -8.45 -10.33 0.14
C HIS A 56 -7.78 -9.69 1.36
N GLY A 57 -7.87 -8.36 1.49
CA GLY A 57 -7.12 -7.61 2.48
C GLY A 57 -5.64 -7.47 2.15
N ILE A 58 -4.96 -6.60 2.90
CA ILE A 58 -3.52 -6.33 2.75
C ILE A 58 -2.92 -6.22 4.15
N VAL A 59 -1.77 -6.87 4.36
CA VAL A 59 -1.06 -6.86 5.65
C VAL A 59 -0.38 -5.51 5.92
N SER A 60 0.09 -5.31 7.15
CA SER A 60 0.88 -4.15 7.52
C SER A 60 2.31 -4.20 6.95
N GLY A 61 2.92 -3.04 6.72
CA GLY A 61 4.27 -2.92 6.21
C GLY A 61 4.72 -1.47 6.06
N GLY A 62 5.82 -1.10 6.73
CA GLY A 62 6.41 0.22 6.64
C GLY A 62 7.45 0.37 5.53
N ASP A 63 8.20 1.47 5.59
CA ASP A 63 9.24 1.80 4.61
C ASP A 63 10.40 0.81 4.65
N TYR A 64 11.22 0.85 3.60
CA TYR A 64 12.48 0.13 3.54
C TYR A 64 13.35 0.38 4.78
N GLY A 65 13.83 -0.70 5.41
CA GLY A 65 14.70 -0.63 6.58
C GLY A 65 14.01 -0.23 7.88
N SER A 66 12.72 0.11 7.87
CA SER A 66 11.96 0.48 9.07
C SER A 66 11.79 -0.70 10.04
N ASN A 67 11.70 -1.93 9.50
CA ASN A 67 11.27 -3.12 10.24
C ASN A 67 9.92 -2.92 10.93
N GLU A 68 9.01 -2.18 10.31
CA GLU A 68 7.65 -1.96 10.81
C GLU A 68 6.64 -2.84 10.06
N GLY A 69 5.73 -3.47 10.80
CA GLY A 69 4.67 -4.32 10.24
C GLY A 69 5.15 -5.67 9.71
N CYS A 70 4.23 -6.41 9.09
CA CYS A 70 4.44 -7.77 8.59
C CYS A 70 5.37 -7.82 7.37
N ARG A 71 5.14 -6.97 6.37
CA ARG A 71 5.91 -6.90 5.11
C ARG A 71 6.35 -5.48 4.78
N PRO A 72 7.45 -4.99 5.40
CA PRO A 72 8.07 -3.73 5.01
C PRO A 72 8.53 -3.73 3.55
N TYR A 73 8.59 -2.56 2.91
CA TYR A 73 8.99 -2.41 1.51
C TYR A 73 10.43 -2.89 1.26
N GLU A 74 10.66 -3.71 0.23
CA GLU A 74 11.98 -4.33 0.02
C GLU A 74 12.99 -3.45 -0.75
N PHE A 75 12.54 -2.43 -1.48
CA PHE A 75 13.43 -1.61 -2.30
C PHE A 75 13.93 -0.36 -1.55
N PRO A 76 15.25 -0.08 -1.58
CA PRO A 76 15.80 1.12 -0.97
C PRO A 76 15.34 2.39 -1.68
N PRO A 77 15.20 3.51 -0.96
CA PRO A 77 14.83 4.78 -1.56
C PRO A 77 15.95 5.31 -2.47
N CYS A 78 15.56 5.98 -3.55
CA CYS A 78 16.47 6.55 -4.56
C CYS A 78 15.98 7.92 -5.02
N GLU A 79 16.85 8.71 -5.65
CA GLU A 79 16.48 10.05 -6.16
C GLU A 79 15.81 9.94 -7.54
N HIS A 80 14.62 10.53 -7.65
CA HIS A 80 13.88 10.64 -8.91
C HIS A 80 14.06 12.02 -9.52
N HIS A 81 14.67 12.10 -10.71
CA HIS A 81 14.82 13.33 -11.51
C HIS A 81 15.54 14.50 -10.83
N MET A 82 16.33 14.23 -9.79
CA MET A 82 17.08 15.24 -9.03
C MET A 82 18.39 14.68 -8.49
N ASN A 83 19.32 15.58 -8.16
CA ASN A 83 20.51 15.24 -7.41
C ASN A 83 20.20 15.34 -5.92
N GLY A 84 20.62 14.34 -5.15
CA GLY A 84 20.40 14.31 -3.71
C GLY A 84 21.43 13.44 -3.01
N THR A 85 21.08 13.02 -1.79
CA THR A 85 21.99 12.22 -0.93
C THR A 85 21.84 10.73 -1.17
N ARG A 86 20.76 10.30 -1.82
CA ARG A 86 20.50 8.90 -2.18
C ARG A 86 21.06 8.58 -3.57
N PRO A 87 21.30 7.29 -3.89
CA PRO A 87 21.68 6.92 -5.24
C PRO A 87 20.58 7.28 -6.26
N PRO A 88 20.94 7.54 -7.52
CA PRO A 88 19.96 7.71 -8.58
C PRO A 88 19.16 6.41 -8.77
N CYS A 89 17.87 6.53 -9.07
CA CYS A 89 17.04 5.36 -9.31
C CYS A 89 17.53 4.60 -10.56
N ASN A 90 17.96 3.35 -10.35
CA ASN A 90 18.40 2.47 -11.42
C ASN A 90 17.22 1.63 -11.92
N PRO A 91 16.95 1.54 -13.24
CA PRO A 91 15.94 0.64 -13.79
C PRO A 91 16.15 -0.84 -13.47
N ILE A 92 17.30 -1.26 -12.91
CA ILE A 92 17.51 -2.64 -12.43
C ILE A 92 16.58 -3.02 -11.26
N TYR A 93 16.05 -2.06 -10.49
CA TYR A 93 15.05 -2.30 -9.42
C TYR A 93 13.62 -2.56 -9.96
N SER A 94 13.50 -3.07 -11.18
CA SER A 94 12.23 -3.24 -11.92
C SER A 94 11.58 -4.61 -11.75
N LYS A 95 12.28 -5.62 -11.22
CA LYS A 95 11.63 -6.91 -11.01
C LYS A 95 10.64 -6.79 -9.87
N THR A 96 9.38 -7.15 -10.14
CA THR A 96 8.36 -7.23 -9.11
C THR A 96 8.72 -8.34 -8.10
N PRO A 97 8.63 -8.06 -6.78
CA PRO A 97 8.88 -9.07 -5.76
C PRO A 97 7.92 -10.26 -5.92
N GLU A 98 8.36 -11.44 -5.52
CA GLU A 98 7.48 -12.61 -5.49
C GLU A 98 6.42 -12.45 -4.38
N CYS A 99 5.20 -12.92 -4.63
CA CYS A 99 4.17 -12.95 -3.58
C CYS A 99 4.54 -13.95 -2.48
N VAL A 100 4.87 -13.45 -1.30
CA VAL A 100 5.11 -14.27 -0.11
C VAL A 100 4.04 -13.98 0.93
N ARG A 101 3.09 -14.91 1.09
CA ARG A 101 2.01 -14.82 2.10
C ARG A 101 2.49 -15.20 3.51
N GLN A 102 3.58 -14.56 3.95
CA GLN A 102 4.20 -14.69 5.27
C GLN A 102 4.82 -13.35 5.68
N CYS A 103 4.88 -13.08 6.98
CA CYS A 103 5.58 -11.89 7.47
C CYS A 103 7.09 -12.03 7.28
N GLN A 104 7.66 -11.07 6.55
CA GLN A 104 9.09 -10.98 6.29
C GLN A 104 9.84 -10.42 7.50
N ASN A 105 9.20 -9.49 8.23
CA ASN A 105 9.74 -8.92 9.44
C ASN A 105 9.78 -9.95 10.58
N LYS A 106 10.97 -10.43 10.93
CA LYS A 106 11.16 -11.44 11.99
C LYS A 106 10.89 -10.94 13.40
N LYS A 107 10.79 -9.62 13.59
CA LYS A 107 10.42 -9.00 14.87
C LYS A 107 8.91 -8.78 15.01
N TYR A 108 8.14 -9.18 14.01
CA TYR A 108 6.70 -8.99 13.98
C TYR A 108 5.99 -10.32 14.26
N ASP A 109 5.29 -10.38 15.39
CA ASP A 109 4.76 -11.63 15.93
C ASP A 109 3.34 -11.97 15.41
N VAL A 110 2.65 -11.01 14.79
CA VAL A 110 1.30 -11.24 14.27
C VAL A 110 1.40 -12.06 12.97
N PRO A 111 0.73 -13.22 12.86
CA PRO A 111 0.74 -14.01 11.64
C PRO A 111 0.10 -13.27 10.46
N TYR A 112 0.62 -13.49 9.25
CA TYR A 112 0.15 -12.85 8.01
C TYR A 112 -1.38 -12.79 7.89
N LYS A 113 -2.08 -13.91 8.08
CA LYS A 113 -3.54 -13.97 7.95
C LYS A 113 -4.30 -13.15 9.00
N GLN A 114 -3.71 -12.92 10.17
CA GLN A 114 -4.30 -12.13 11.26
C GLN A 114 -3.99 -10.64 11.14
N ASP A 115 -2.99 -10.29 10.34
CA ASP A 115 -2.55 -8.91 10.10
C ASP A 115 -3.25 -8.25 8.90
N LEU A 116 -4.08 -9.00 8.17
CA LEU A 116 -4.82 -8.46 7.03
C LEU A 116 -5.78 -7.36 7.50
N SER A 117 -5.59 -6.16 6.95
CA SER A 117 -6.58 -5.09 6.98
C SER A 117 -7.49 -5.22 5.76
N LEU A 118 -8.80 -5.06 5.94
CA LEU A 118 -9.79 -5.14 4.86
C LEU A 118 -10.54 -3.83 4.71
N GLY A 119 -10.83 -3.47 3.46
CA GLY A 119 -11.80 -2.43 3.14
C GLY A 119 -13.22 -2.95 3.19
N GLU A 120 -14.19 -2.08 3.48
CA GLU A 120 -15.60 -2.45 3.42
C GLU A 120 -16.14 -2.43 1.98
N LYS A 121 -15.76 -1.40 1.21
CA LYS A 121 -16.23 -1.21 -0.17
C LYS A 121 -15.25 -0.40 -1.00
N ALA A 122 -15.13 -0.76 -2.27
CA ALA A 122 -14.42 -0.01 -3.29
C ALA A 122 -15.43 0.69 -4.22
N TYR A 123 -15.15 1.95 -4.58
CA TYR A 123 -16.00 2.73 -5.48
C TYR A 123 -15.20 3.83 -6.17
N ARG A 124 -15.77 4.33 -7.27
CA ARG A 124 -15.27 5.49 -8.00
C ARG A 124 -16.01 6.74 -7.55
N VAL A 125 -15.28 7.83 -7.38
CA VAL A 125 -15.85 9.17 -7.24
C VAL A 125 -16.10 9.74 -8.63
N SER A 126 -17.21 10.45 -8.82
CA SER A 126 -17.49 11.10 -10.09
C SER A 126 -16.44 12.18 -10.39
N SER A 127 -16.18 12.45 -11.67
CA SER A 127 -15.28 13.52 -12.13
C SER A 127 -15.92 14.91 -11.94
N ASN A 128 -16.23 15.26 -10.70
CA ASN A 128 -16.85 16.50 -10.27
C ASN A 128 -16.10 17.03 -9.04
N GLU A 129 -15.67 18.29 -9.10
CA GLU A 129 -14.86 18.93 -8.05
C GLU A 129 -15.51 18.84 -6.68
N ASN A 130 -16.79 19.23 -6.56
CA ASN A 130 -17.52 19.19 -5.29
C ASN A 130 -17.70 17.75 -4.77
N ALA A 131 -17.89 16.77 -5.65
CA ALA A 131 -18.00 15.38 -5.26
C ALA A 131 -16.68 14.84 -4.69
N ILE A 132 -15.55 15.18 -5.32
CA ILE A 132 -14.21 14.81 -4.86
C ILE A 132 -13.88 15.48 -3.52
N MET A 133 -14.12 16.79 -3.40
CA MET A 133 -13.91 17.54 -2.15
C MET A 133 -14.75 16.96 -1.01
N LYS A 134 -16.02 16.62 -1.28
CA LYS A 134 -16.92 16.04 -0.27
C LYS A 134 -16.45 14.66 0.18
N GLU A 135 -15.99 13.82 -0.75
CA GLU A 135 -15.46 12.50 -0.44
C GLU A 135 -14.26 12.60 0.51
N ILE A 136 -13.27 13.42 0.16
CA ILE A 136 -12.06 13.65 0.96
C ILE A 136 -12.43 14.22 2.34
N TYR A 137 -13.30 15.24 2.39
CA TYR A 137 -13.71 15.85 3.65
C TYR A 137 -14.41 14.86 4.59
N THR A 138 -15.18 13.91 4.05
CA THR A 138 -16.00 12.99 4.84
C THR A 138 -15.24 11.73 5.23
N HIS A 139 -14.36 11.24 4.35
CA HIS A 139 -13.78 9.90 4.47
C HIS A 139 -12.25 9.87 4.48
N GLY A 140 -11.57 10.99 4.17
CA GLY A 140 -10.13 11.05 3.96
C GLY A 140 -9.76 10.94 2.50
#